data_AF-A0A127PMH0-F1
#
_entry.id   AF-A0A127PMH0-F1
#
_cell.length_a   1.000
_cell.length_b   1.000
_cell.length_c   1.000
_cell.angle_alpha   90.00
_cell.angle_beta   90.00
_cell.angle_gamma   90.00
#
_symmetry.space_group_name_H-M   'P 1'
#
loop_
_entity.id
_entity.type
_entity.pdbx_description
1 polymer ?
#
loop_
_entity_poly.entity_id
_entity_poly.type
_entity_poly.pdbx_seq_one_letter_code
_entity_poly.pdbx_strand_id
1 'polypeptide(L)' 'MRSEILFGTLKAKRILKVLHHFSHLSNIERLSKNTDLICDIENAVADLMSLLKEDKLHFDALEVAVI' A
#
# COMPACT_ATOMS: atom_id res chain seq x y z
N MET A 1 -11.13 -1.60 10.14
CA MET A 1 -10.03 -0.61 10.08
C MET A 1 -10.42 0.58 9.22
N ARG A 2 -9.81 1.76 9.41
CA ARG A 2 -10.06 2.97 8.59
C ARG A 2 -9.89 2.71 7.08
N SER A 3 -8.90 1.90 6.71
CA SER A 3 -8.65 1.46 5.32
C SER A 3 -9.80 0.67 4.70
N GLU A 4 -10.55 -0.11 5.48
CA GLU A 4 -11.70 -0.87 4.95
C GLU A 4 -12.90 0.04 4.69
N ILE A 5 -13.03 1.14 5.46
CA ILE A 5 -14.05 2.17 5.27
C ILE A 5 -13.73 3.00 4.02
N LEU A 6 -12.44 3.27 3.78
CA LEU A 6 -11.98 4.10 2.66
C LEU A 6 -11.92 3.34 1.33
N PHE A 7 -11.50 2.06 1.35
CA PHE A 7 -11.15 1.32 0.13
C PHE A 7 -12.07 0.11 -0.12
N GLY A 8 -12.89 -0.26 0.87
CA GLY A 8 -13.59 -1.55 0.89
C GLY A 8 -12.67 -2.69 1.34
N THR A 9 -13.26 -3.70 1.99
CA THR A 9 -12.53 -4.79 2.67
C THR A 9 -11.57 -5.55 1.74
N LEU A 10 -11.98 -5.82 0.49
CA LEU A 10 -11.18 -6.60 -0.46
C LEU A 10 -9.96 -5.83 -0.96
N LYS A 11 -10.13 -4.56 -1.37
CA LYS A 11 -9.02 -3.72 -1.86
C LYS A 11 -8.05 -3.39 -0.73
N ALA A 12 -8.57 -3.05 0.46
CA ALA A 12 -7.76 -2.81 1.64
C ALA A 12 -6.87 -4.02 1.97
N LYS A 13 -7.42 -5.24 1.91
CA LYS A 13 -6.66 -6.47 2.18
C LYS A 13 -5.60 -6.76 1.13
N ARG A 14 -5.85 -6.48 -0.16
CA ARG A 14 -4.84 -6.65 -1.22
C ARG A 14 -3.67 -5.68 -1.05
N ILE A 15 -3.96 -4.38 -1.00
CA ILE A 15 -2.97 -3.31 -0.96
C ILE A 15 -2.13 -3.38 0.32
N LEU A 16 -2.79 -3.47 1.49
CA LEU A 16 -2.09 -3.44 2.76
C LEU A 16 -1.27 -4.71 3.02
N LYS A 17 -1.65 -5.86 2.44
CA LYS A 17 -0.87 -7.09 2.61
C LYS A 17 0.47 -7.01 1.89
N VAL A 18 0.49 -6.46 0.67
CA VAL A 18 1.72 -6.22 -0.11
C VAL A 18 2.60 -5.18 0.61
N LEU A 19 2.03 -4.04 1.00
CA LEU A 19 2.77 -2.98 1.71
C LEU A 19 3.30 -3.43 3.08
N HIS A 20 2.52 -4.21 3.83
CA HIS A 20 2.95 -4.79 5.10
C HIS A 20 4.14 -5.74 4.88
N HIS A 21 4.09 -6.60 3.87
CA HIS A 21 5.23 -7.46 3.53
C HIS A 21 6.46 -6.65 3.17
N PHE A 22 6.28 -5.62 2.33
CA PHE A 22 7.34 -4.72 1.89
C PHE A 22 8.01 -3.97 3.05
N SER A 23 7.25 -3.52 4.05
CA SER A 23 7.81 -2.81 5.22
C SER A 23 8.81 -3.64 6.06
N HIS A 24 8.81 -4.96 5.88
CA HIS A 24 9.68 -5.90 6.60
C HIS A 24 10.79 -6.51 5.74
N LEU A 25 11.02 -6.00 4.53
CA LEU A 25 12.04 -6.47 3.58
C LEU A 25 13.47 -6.02 3.92
N SER A 26 13.82 -6.10 5.19
CA SER A 26 15.15 -5.70 5.69
C SER A 26 16.24 -6.77 5.49
N ASN A 27 15.90 -7.96 4.98
CA ASN A 27 16.89 -9.00 4.67
C ASN A 27 16.52 -9.83 3.43
N ILE A 28 17.57 -10.38 2.79
CA ILE A 28 17.50 -11.15 1.54
C ILE A 28 16.65 -12.43 1.66
N GLU A 29 16.59 -13.04 2.85
CA GLU A 29 15.82 -14.27 3.07
C GLU A 29 14.31 -14.03 3.04
N ARG A 30 13.85 -12.86 3.48
CA ARG A 30 12.43 -12.47 3.40
C ARG A 30 12.06 -12.02 1.98
N LEU A 31 13.00 -11.43 1.25
CA LEU A 31 12.86 -11.11 -0.17
C LEU A 31 12.64 -12.38 -1.00
N SER A 32 13.50 -13.40 -0.82
CA SER A 32 13.43 -14.64 -1.62
C SER A 32 12.17 -15.47 -1.36
N LYS A 33 11.57 -15.39 -0.16
CA LYS A 33 10.35 -16.12 0.19
C LYS A 33 9.06 -15.44 -0.27
N ASN A 34 9.11 -14.16 -0.67
CA ASN A 34 7.92 -13.36 -0.98
C ASN A 34 8.02 -12.62 -2.32
N THR A 35 8.90 -13.07 -3.22
CA THR A 35 9.17 -12.45 -4.52
C THR A 35 7.89 -12.15 -5.30
N ASP A 36 6.95 -13.09 -5.39
CA ASP A 36 5.72 -12.91 -6.17
C ASP A 36 4.80 -11.81 -5.61
N LEU A 37 4.76 -11.67 -4.28
CA LEU A 37 4.00 -10.62 -3.59
C LEU A 37 4.67 -9.25 -3.74
N ILE A 38 6.00 -9.21 -3.84
CA ILE A 38 6.78 -7.97 -3.99
C ILE A 38 6.74 -7.48 -5.42
N CYS A 39 6.67 -8.37 -6.41
CA CYS A 39 6.49 -7.99 -7.81
C CYS A 39 5.21 -7.17 -8.05
N ASP A 40 4.21 -7.31 -7.17
CA ASP A 40 2.95 -6.55 -7.23
C ASP A 40 3.03 -5.18 -6.51
N ILE A 41 4.21 -4.77 -6.02
CA ILE A 41 4.36 -3.52 -5.26
C ILE A 41 3.98 -2.29 -6.09
N GLU A 42 4.34 -2.24 -7.37
CA GLU A 42 4.02 -1.11 -8.25
C GLU A 42 2.51 -0.95 -8.42
N ASN A 43 1.80 -2.07 -8.64
CA ASN A 43 0.35 -2.06 -8.76
C ASN A 43 -0.30 -1.67 -7.42
N ALA A 44 0.18 -2.23 -6.30
CA ALA A 44 -0.35 -1.91 -4.97
C ALA A 44 -0.19 -0.43 -4.62
N VAL A 45 0.95 0.19 -5.00
CA VAL A 45 1.18 1.63 -4.82
C VAL A 45 0.29 2.44 -5.76
N ALA A 46 0.15 2.05 -7.03
CA ALA A 46 -0.72 2.73 -7.98
C ALA A 46 -2.19 2.72 -7.53
N ASP A 47 -2.67 1.59 -7.00
CA ASP A 47 -4.02 1.48 -6.42
C ASP A 47 -4.18 2.39 -5.20
N LEU A 48 -3.19 2.37 -4.29
CA LEU A 48 -3.21 3.21 -3.10
C LEU A 48 -3.29 4.69 -3.47
N MET A 49 -2.47 5.13 -4.43
CA MET A 49 -2.44 6.51 -4.88
C MET A 49 -3.74 6.91 -5.60
N SER A 50 -4.33 5.99 -6.37
CA SER A 50 -5.63 6.24 -7.03
C SER A 50 -6.75 6.40 -6.00
N LEU A 51 -6.79 5.54 -4.99
CA LEU A 51 -7.78 5.59 -3.92
C LEU A 51 -7.59 6.80 -2.99
N LEU A 52 -6.34 7.18 -2.69
CA LEU A 52 -6.06 8.37 -1.89
C LEU A 52 -6.49 9.65 -2.60
N LYS A 53 -6.35 9.75 -3.92
CA LYS A 53 -6.82 10.91 -4.69
C LYS A 53 -8.33 11.15 -4.59
N GLU A 54 -9.11 10.10 -4.32
CA GLU A 54 -10.56 10.22 -4.05
C GLU A 54 -10.83 10.83 -2.67
N ASP A 55 -9.87 10.75 -1.73
CA ASP A 55 -9.92 11.32 -0.39
C ASP A 55 -9.00 12.55 -0.27
N LYS A 56 -9.54 13.68 -0.75
CA LYS A 56 -8.83 14.95 -0.84
C LYS A 56 -8.14 15.39 0.46
N LEU A 57 -8.78 15.18 1.62
CA LEU A 57 -8.22 15.60 2.90
C LEU A 57 -6.92 14.85 3.24
N HIS A 58 -6.91 13.53 3.03
CA HIS A 58 -5.73 12.72 3.35
C HIS A 58 -4.67 12.80 2.25
N PHE A 59 -5.08 12.99 0.99
CA PHE A 59 -4.16 13.24 -0.10
C PHE A 59 -3.40 14.56 0.09
N ASP A 60 -4.11 15.66 0.37
CA ASP A 60 -3.50 16.96 0.62
C ASP A 60 -2.54 16.88 1.84
N ALA A 61 -2.91 16.15 2.90
CA ALA A 61 -2.03 15.91 4.05
C ALA A 61 -0.78 15.08 3.72
N LEU A 62 -0.91 14.09 2.82
CA LEU A 62 0.23 13.29 2.35
C LEU A 62 1.19 14.14 1.51
N GLU A 63 0.66 14.97 0.59
CA GLU A 63 1.48 15.86 -0.23
C GLU A 63 2.30 16.83 0.64
N VAL A 64 1.72 17.37 1.71
CA VAL A 64 2.43 18.23 2.67
C VAL A 64 3.49 17.47 3.47
N ALA A 65 3.32 16.18 3.73
CA ALA A 65 4.24 15.38 4.54
C ALA A 65 5.45 14.84 3.75
N VAL A 66 5.33 14.73 2.43
CA VAL A 66 6.35 14.13 1.53
C VAL A 66 7.20 15.21 0.83
N ILE A 67 6.74 16.46 0.81
CA ILE A 67 7.47 17.64 0.31
C ILE A 67 8.16 18.35 1.49
#